data_AF-A0A1C5RXM2-F1
#
_entry.id   AF-A0A1C5RXM2-F1
#
_cell.length_a   1.000
_cell.length_b   1.000
_cell.length_c   1.000
_cell.angle_alpha   90.00
_cell.angle_beta   90.00
_cell.angle_gamma   90.00
#
_symmetry.space_group_name_H-M   'P 1'
#
loop_
_entity.id
_entity.type
_entity.pdbx_description
1 polymer ?
#
loop_
_entity_poly.entity_id
_entity_poly.type
_entity_poly.pdbx_seq_one_letter_code
_entity_poly.pdbx_strand_id
1 'polypeptide(L)'
;MNYADFSEDERKFYLQEAGFDSREEKLFRLRAYGEKTLWEASELMGYSPRTIDRINRKIKKKITKVAPMYIRGFSLYNGGNVAK
;
A
#
# COMPACT_ATOMS: atom_id res chain seq x y z
N MET A 1 4.86 4.98 -6.84
CA MET A 1 4.31 4.64 -5.53
C MET A 1 5.05 3.42 -5.04
N ASN A 2 6.09 3.67 -4.23
CA ASN A 2 6.75 2.62 -3.48
C ASN A 2 6.03 2.50 -2.14
N TYR A 3 5.81 1.27 -1.66
CA TYR A 3 5.04 1.04 -0.44
C TYR A 3 5.87 1.32 0.82
N ALA A 4 7.20 1.26 0.70
CA ALA A 4 8.13 1.59 1.76
C ALA A 4 8.08 3.09 2.15
N ASP A 5 7.74 3.95 1.19
CA ASP A 5 7.68 5.41 1.40
C ASP A 5 6.52 5.86 2.29
N PHE A 6 5.54 4.97 2.58
CA PHE A 6 4.41 5.31 3.45
C PHE A 6 4.83 5.38 4.91
N SER A 7 4.34 6.40 5.62
CA SER A 7 4.46 6.47 7.08
C SER A 7 3.63 5.36 7.76
N GLU A 8 3.91 5.05 9.03
CA GLU A 8 3.12 4.04 9.76
C GLU A 8 1.63 4.39 9.83
N ASP A 9 1.31 5.68 9.98
CA ASP A 9 -0.07 6.15 10.05
C ASP A 9 -0.78 5.98 8.70
N GLU A 10 -0.09 6.24 7.59
CA GLU A 10 -0.62 5.99 6.25
C GLU A 10 -0.84 4.50 6.00
N ARG A 11 0.08 3.65 6.44
CA ARG A 11 -0.07 2.19 6.33
C ARG A 11 -1.32 1.71 7.07
N LYS A 12 -1.55 2.21 8.30
CA LYS A 12 -2.74 1.90 9.09
C LYS A 12 -4.01 2.44 8.43
N PHE A 13 -3.97 3.68 7.96
CA PHE A 13 -5.09 4.32 7.25
C PHE A 13 -5.51 3.52 6.02
N TYR A 14 -4.57 3.13 5.16
CA TYR A 14 -4.90 2.33 3.97
C TYR A 14 -5.37 0.93 4.31
N LEU A 15 -4.86 0.30 5.37
CA LEU A 15 -5.38 -1.00 5.82
C LEU A 15 -6.84 -0.92 6.27
N GLN A 16 -7.26 0.20 6.87
CA GLN A 16 -8.63 0.39 7.35
C GLN A 16 -9.58 0.91 6.24
N GLU A 17 -9.17 1.96 5.51
CA GLU A 17 -10.06 2.69 4.60
C GLU A 17 -10.06 2.14 3.16
N ALA A 18 -8.99 1.48 2.71
CA ALA A 18 -8.92 1.03 1.32
C ALA A 18 -9.82 -0.18 1.01
N GLY A 19 -10.38 -0.82 2.03
CA GLY A 19 -11.27 -1.99 1.88
C GLY A 19 -10.57 -3.13 1.14
N PHE A 20 -9.36 -3.48 1.56
CA PHE A 20 -8.60 -4.57 0.94
C PHE A 20 -9.23 -5.94 1.22
N ASP A 21 -9.20 -6.81 0.23
CA ASP A 21 -9.51 -8.22 0.44
C ASP A 21 -8.33 -8.89 1.18
N SER A 22 -8.55 -10.04 1.84
CA SER A 22 -7.50 -10.76 2.60
C SER A 22 -6.20 -11.01 1.81
N ARG A 23 -6.31 -11.24 0.49
CA ARG A 23 -5.17 -11.40 -0.42
C ARG A 23 -4.43 -10.09 -0.68
N GLU A 24 -5.17 -9.00 -0.82
CA GLU A 24 -4.62 -7.66 -1.07
C GLU A 24 -3.94 -7.14 0.19
N GLU A 25 -4.55 -7.36 1.36
CA GLU A 25 -4.00 -6.99 2.65
C GLU A 25 -2.67 -7.72 2.93
N LYS A 26 -2.61 -9.03 2.66
CA LYS A 26 -1.38 -9.81 2.81
C LYS A 26 -0.25 -9.27 1.93
N LEU A 27 -0.54 -8.95 0.66
CA LEU A 27 0.46 -8.37 -0.25
C LEU A 27 0.89 -6.97 0.21
N PHE A 28 -0.07 -6.13 0.64
CA PHE A 28 0.22 -4.79 1.15
C PHE A 28 1.13 -4.84 2.38
N ARG A 29 0.83 -5.72 3.35
CA ARG A 29 1.65 -5.88 4.57
C ARG A 29 3.08 -6.34 4.24
N LEU A 30 3.23 -7.33 3.36
CA LEU A 30 4.55 -7.82 2.92
C LEU A 30 5.39 -6.71 2.27
N ARG A 31 4.75 -5.84 1.50
CA ARG A 31 5.40 -4.76 0.76
C ARG A 31 5.68 -3.53 1.60
N ALA A 32 4.76 -3.16 2.49
CA ALA A 32 4.85 -1.97 3.32
C ALA A 32 5.72 -2.20 4.56
N TYR A 33 5.64 -3.37 5.21
CA TYR A 33 6.40 -3.66 6.44
C TYR A 33 7.62 -4.54 6.19
N GLY A 34 7.55 -5.46 5.24
CA GLY A 34 8.64 -6.41 4.95
C GLY A 34 9.62 -5.94 3.88
N GLU A 35 9.37 -4.76 3.28
CA GLU A 35 10.12 -4.22 2.13
C GLU A 35 10.33 -5.23 0.98
N LYS A 36 9.44 -6.22 0.89
CA LYS A 36 9.59 -7.34 -0.03
C LYS A 36 9.34 -6.91 -1.46
N THR A 37 10.17 -7.43 -2.37
CA THR A 37 9.94 -7.28 -3.80
C THR A 37 8.66 -8.02 -4.22
N LEU A 38 8.12 -7.68 -5.40
CA LEU A 38 6.96 -8.43 -5.94
C LEU A 38 7.29 -9.91 -6.14
N TRP A 39 8.55 -10.23 -6.40
CA TRP A 39 9.01 -11.59 -6.62
C TRP A 39 9.03 -12.39 -5.31
N GLU A 40 9.66 -11.88 -4.25
CA GLU A 40 9.62 -12.51 -2.92
C GLU A 40 8.19 -12.64 -2.39
N ALA A 41 7.34 -11.62 -2.61
CA ALA A 41 5.93 -11.70 -2.23
C ALA A 41 5.19 -12.79 -3.04
N SER A 42 5.59 -13.03 -4.28
CA SER A 42 5.07 -14.12 -5.11
C SER A 42 5.38 -15.48 -4.52
N GLU A 43 6.62 -15.69 -4.10
CA GLU A 43 7.06 -16.92 -3.45
C GLU A 43 6.34 -17.14 -2.11
N LEU A 44 6.32 -16.11 -1.25
CA LEU A 44 5.68 -16.18 0.07
C LEU A 44 4.16 -16.39 0.01
N MET A 45 3.50 -15.85 -1.01
CA MET A 45 2.06 -16.02 -1.18
C MET A 45 1.70 -17.25 -2.03
N GLY A 46 2.67 -17.92 -2.66
CA GLY A 46 2.45 -19.07 -3.53
C GLY A 46 1.67 -18.73 -4.82
N TYR A 47 1.72 -17.48 -5.27
CA TYR A 47 1.06 -17.05 -6.50
C TYR A 47 2.05 -16.88 -7.64
N SER A 48 1.56 -16.93 -8.87
CA SER A 48 2.38 -16.55 -10.03
C SER A 48 2.67 -15.04 -10.01
N PRO A 49 3.84 -14.59 -10.53
CA PRO A 49 4.18 -13.16 -10.57
C PRO A 49 3.13 -12.31 -11.27
N ARG A 50 2.46 -12.87 -12.30
CA ARG A 50 1.37 -12.21 -13.04
C ARG A 50 0.13 -11.98 -12.16
N THR A 51 -0.17 -12.91 -11.25
CA THR A 51 -1.26 -12.78 -10.29
C THR A 51 -0.95 -11.71 -9.25
N ILE A 52 0.28 -11.72 -8.71
CA ILE A 52 0.74 -10.68 -7.78
C ILE A 52 0.70 -9.30 -8.43
N ASP A 53 1.14 -9.16 -9.67
CA ASP A 53 1.08 -7.88 -10.38
C ASP A 53 -0.36 -7.39 -10.54
N ARG A 54 -1.30 -8.29 -10.87
CA ARG A 54 -2.73 -7.95 -10.94
C ARG A 54 -3.28 -7.47 -9.59
N ILE A 55 -2.92 -8.14 -8.49
CA ILE A 55 -3.31 -7.74 -7.12
C ILE A 55 -2.69 -6.39 -6.77
N ASN A 56 -1.40 -6.19 -7.04
CA ASN A 56 -0.69 -4.94 -6.81
C ASN A 56 -1.34 -3.76 -7.55
N ARG A 57 -1.76 -3.96 -8.81
CA ARG A 57 -2.53 -2.94 -9.56
C ARG A 57 -3.88 -2.62 -8.92
N LYS A 58 -4.59 -3.63 -8.38
CA LYS A 58 -5.86 -3.41 -7.67
C LYS A 58 -5.66 -2.61 -6.38
N ILE A 59 -4.66 -2.97 -5.58
CA ILE A 59 -4.28 -2.23 -4.37
C ILE A 59 -4.02 -0.77 -4.71
N LYS A 60 -3.17 -0.49 -5.72
CA LYS A 60 -2.90 0.88 -6.16
C LYS A 60 -4.18 1.62 -6.52
N LYS A 61 -5.07 1.02 -7.30
CA LYS A 61 -6.37 1.64 -7.66
C LYS A 61 -7.22 1.95 -6.43
N LYS A 62 -7.31 1.03 -5.46
CA LYS A 62 -8.06 1.24 -4.21
C LYS A 62 -7.45 2.38 -3.39
N ILE A 63 -6.13 2.39 -3.22
CA ILE A 63 -5.41 3.49 -2.56
C ILE A 63 -5.65 4.82 -3.26
N THR A 64 -5.53 4.88 -4.59
CA THR A 64 -5.81 6.10 -5.36
C THR A 64 -7.25 6.56 -5.26
N LYS A 65 -8.21 5.64 -5.08
CA LYS A 65 -9.61 6.01 -4.90
C LYS A 65 -9.85 6.69 -3.55
N VAL A 66 -9.22 6.18 -2.48
CA VAL A 66 -9.34 6.74 -1.13
C VAL A 66 -8.48 8.00 -0.96
N ALA A 67 -7.32 8.01 -1.60
CA ALA A 67 -6.34 9.08 -1.54
C ALA A 67 -5.86 9.45 -2.96
N PRO A 68 -6.70 10.15 -3.75
CA PRO A 68 -6.34 10.56 -5.12
C PRO A 68 -5.12 11.49 -5.16
N MET A 69 -4.84 12.21 -4.06
CA MET A 69 -3.68 13.10 -3.93
C MET A 69 -2.33 12.38 -3.77
N TYR A 70 -2.29 11.06 -3.52
CA TYR A 70 -1.04 10.35 -3.17
C TYR A 70 -0.28 9.71 -4.35
N ILE A 71 -0.67 10.00 -5.60
CA ILE A 71 0.17 9.69 -6.77
C ILE A 71 1.09 10.89 -7.04
N ARG A 72 2.31 10.82 -6.49
CA ARG A 72 3.46 11.77 -6.57
C ARG A 72 3.46 12.91 -5.53
N GLY A 73 4.40 12.81 -4.58
CA GLY A 73 5.19 13.96 -4.16
C GLY A 73 4.79 14.69 -2.88
N PHE A 74 3.86 14.21 -2.07
CA PHE A 74 3.50 14.90 -0.82
C PHE A 74 3.96 14.17 0.45
N SER A 75 5.28 14.16 0.63
CA SER A 75 5.97 14.06 1.93
C SER A 75 5.78 15.33 2.80
N LEU A 76 4.75 16.16 2.55
CA LEU A 76 4.70 17.53 3.08
C LEU A 76 3.39 17.93 3.82
N TYR A 77 2.47 17.00 4.14
CA TYR A 77 1.27 17.34 4.94
C TYR A 77 1.11 16.57 6.26
N ASN A 78 2.13 15.84 6.72
CA ASN A 78 2.26 15.49 8.16
C ASN A 78 2.93 16.62 8.97
N GLY A 79 2.73 17.87 8.52
CA GLY A 79 2.89 19.09 9.32
C GLY A 79 1.51 19.58 9.78
N GLY A 80 0.64 18.66 10.22
CA GLY A 80 -0.60 18.97 10.90
C GLY A 80 -0.30 19.68 12.21
N ASN A 81 -0.04 20.98 12.12
CA ASN A 81 -0.16 21.91 13.23
C ASN A 81 -1.58 21.75 13.77
N VAL A 82 -1.63 21.10 14.91
CA VAL A 82 -2.59 21.24 16.00
C VAL A 82 -3.33 22.59 15.89
N ALA A 83 -4.51 22.57 15.30
CA ALA A 83 -5.48 23.65 15.48
C ALA A 83 -6.35 23.28 16.68
N LYS A 84 -5.97 23.84 17.84
CA LYS A 84 -6.85 24.05 19.00
C LYS A 84 -6.63 25.48 19.48
#